data_AF-A0A382LD95-F1
#
_entry.id   AF-A0A382LD95-F1
#
_cell.length_a   1.000
_cell.length_b   1.000
_cell.length_c   1.000
_cell.angle_alpha   90.00
_cell.angle_beta   90.00
_cell.angle_gamma   90.00
#
_symmetry.space_group_name_H-M   'P 1'
#
loop_
_entity.id
_entity.type
_entity.pdbx_description
1 polymer ?
#
loop_
_entity_poly.entity_id
_entity_poly.type
_entity_poly.pdbx_seq_one_letter_code
_entity_poly.pdbx_strand_id
1 'polypeptide(L)'
;VLILFVQFFAVVATSITGSSARDAFFLNLFDRSYLPLMFAVIAVTMVIVINYYKKISEGRDILQIITAGGLIFAGALLFIQLSLGRLFSMFNAGQSIEGLPEKWLIPILFVLMEVIVSLSILQFWMLAGELFDARQAKRLFSILGAGGSVAGMLAGYSLKPFVKTFGSDKLLYLTIFFILLYFSMGILTKKYK
;
A
#
# COMPACT_ATOMS: atom_id res chain seq x y z
N VAL A 1 -14.93 15.62 6.49
CA VAL A 1 -15.38 14.76 5.36
C VAL A 1 -14.38 14.76 4.22
N LEU A 2 -14.05 15.90 3.60
CA LEU A 2 -13.12 15.96 2.47
C LEU A 2 -11.74 15.33 2.78
N ILE A 3 -11.18 15.57 3.97
CA ILE A 3 -9.89 14.99 4.38
C ILE A 3 -9.95 13.46 4.37
N LEU A 4 -10.99 12.87 4.98
CA LEU A 4 -11.19 11.42 4.99
C LEU A 4 -11.50 10.86 3.60
N PHE A 5 -12.18 11.63 2.75
CA PHE A 5 -12.40 11.27 1.34
C PHE A 5 -11.06 11.12 0.60
N VAL A 6 -10.17 12.11 0.72
CA VAL A 6 -8.84 12.07 0.11
C VAL A 6 -7.97 10.99 0.76
N GLN A 7 -8.11 10.79 2.07
CA GLN A 7 -7.41 9.73 2.77
C GLN A 7 -7.81 8.35 2.25
N PHE A 8 -9.10 8.06 2.10
CA PHE A 8 -9.56 6.78 1.55
C PHE A 8 -9.20 6.62 0.08
N PHE A 9 -9.29 7.70 -0.69
CA PHE A 9 -8.78 7.74 -2.07
C PHE A 9 -7.31 7.30 -2.11
N ALA A 10 -6.47 7.82 -1.22
CA ALA A 10 -5.06 7.47 -1.15
C ALA A 10 -4.82 6.00 -0.76
N VAL A 11 -5.62 5.44 0.16
CA VAL A 11 -5.57 4.01 0.51
C VAL A 11 -5.88 3.13 -0.70
N VAL A 12 -6.95 3.45 -1.43
CA VAL A 12 -7.36 2.66 -2.60
C VAL A 12 -6.37 2.84 -3.76
N ALA A 13 -5.86 4.05 -3.98
CA ALA A 13 -4.81 4.30 -4.98
C ALA A 13 -3.50 3.54 -4.65
N THR A 14 -3.14 3.45 -3.36
CA THR A 14 -2.02 2.62 -2.88
C THR A 14 -2.26 1.15 -3.22
N SER A 15 -3.47 0.63 -2.97
CA SER A 15 -3.83 -0.75 -3.29
C SER A 15 -3.68 -1.06 -4.78
N ILE A 16 -4.18 -0.18 -5.65
CA ILE A 16 -4.15 -0.40 -7.10
C ILE A 16 -2.71 -0.33 -7.63
N THR A 17 -2.00 0.75 -7.30
CA THR A 17 -0.64 0.95 -7.81
C THR A 17 0.33 -0.09 -7.26
N GLY A 18 0.23 -0.39 -5.97
CA GLY A 18 1.13 -1.33 -5.31
C GLY A 18 0.86 -2.79 -5.66
N SER A 19 -0.41 -3.19 -5.82
CA SER A 19 -0.75 -4.53 -6.33
C SER A 19 -0.29 -4.69 -7.78
N SER A 20 -0.45 -3.66 -8.60
CA SER A 20 0.05 -3.69 -9.97
C SER A 20 1.59 -3.79 -10.02
N ALA A 21 2.30 -3.08 -9.13
CA ALA A 21 3.75 -3.13 -9.03
C ALA A 21 4.24 -4.53 -8.62
N ARG A 22 3.69 -5.10 -7.53
CA ARG A 22 4.11 -6.42 -7.04
C ARG A 22 3.82 -7.51 -8.07
N ASP A 23 2.66 -7.45 -8.73
CA ASP A 23 2.25 -8.49 -9.70
C ASP A 23 3.15 -8.41 -10.94
N ALA A 24 3.43 -7.20 -11.43
CA ALA A 24 4.35 -6.99 -12.54
C ALA A 24 5.77 -7.48 -12.21
N PHE A 25 6.29 -7.18 -11.01
CA PHE A 25 7.63 -7.62 -10.63
C PHE A 25 7.71 -9.14 -10.40
N PHE A 26 6.67 -9.72 -9.79
CA PHE A 26 6.60 -11.16 -9.56
C PHE A 26 6.53 -11.93 -10.88
N LEU A 27 5.62 -11.55 -11.78
CA LEU A 27 5.40 -12.26 -13.04
C LEU A 27 6.53 -12.09 -14.06
N ASN A 28 7.39 -11.09 -13.91
CA ASN A 28 8.57 -10.92 -14.75
C ASN A 28 9.72 -11.89 -14.37
N LEU A 29 9.74 -12.39 -13.13
CA LEU A 29 10.90 -13.13 -12.59
C LEU A 29 10.55 -14.51 -12.02
N PHE A 30 9.29 -14.75 -11.70
CA PHE A 30 8.77 -16.01 -11.16
C PHE A 30 7.66 -16.57 -12.05
N ASP A 31 7.54 -17.90 -12.03
CA ASP A 31 6.45 -18.58 -12.72
C ASP A 31 5.10 -18.33 -12.01
N ARG A 32 4.04 -18.24 -12.80
CA ARG A 32 2.63 -18.06 -12.37
C ARG A 32 2.16 -19.18 -11.47
N SER A 33 2.75 -20.37 -11.59
CA SER A 33 2.45 -21.54 -10.75
C SER A 33 2.67 -21.30 -9.26
N TYR A 34 3.50 -20.32 -8.88
CA TYR A 34 3.74 -19.95 -7.48
C TYR A 34 2.71 -19.00 -6.87
N LEU A 35 1.80 -18.40 -7.67
CA LEU A 35 0.79 -17.47 -7.16
C LEU A 35 -0.11 -18.05 -6.06
N PRO A 36 -0.66 -19.28 -6.18
CA PRO A 36 -1.47 -19.89 -5.12
C PRO A 36 -0.70 -20.01 -3.79
N LEU A 37 0.58 -20.35 -3.85
CA LEU A 37 1.44 -20.45 -2.67
C LEU A 37 1.63 -19.08 -2.02
N MET A 38 1.83 -18.03 -2.81
CA MET A 38 1.95 -16.66 -2.29
C MET A 38 0.69 -16.21 -1.55
N PHE A 39 -0.51 -16.55 -2.02
CA PHE A 39 -1.75 -16.27 -1.30
C PHE A 39 -1.85 -17.03 0.03
N ALA A 40 -1.36 -18.27 0.09
CA ALA A 40 -1.29 -19.02 1.35
C ALA A 40 -0.32 -18.36 2.36
N VAL A 41 0.84 -17.90 1.88
CA VAL A 41 1.82 -17.16 2.71
C VAL A 41 1.24 -15.85 3.20
N ILE A 42 0.50 -15.12 2.36
CA ILE A 42 -0.23 -13.91 2.75
C ILE A 42 -1.19 -14.21 3.90
N ALA A 43 -2.00 -15.27 3.79
CA ALA A 43 -2.99 -15.60 4.81
C ALA A 43 -2.35 -15.86 6.18
N VAL A 44 -1.31 -16.69 6.23
CA VAL A 44 -0.56 -16.98 7.46
C VAL A 44 0.08 -15.71 8.02
N THR A 45 0.73 -14.93 7.14
CA THR A 45 1.38 -13.67 7.54
C THR A 45 0.36 -12.68 8.11
N MET A 46 -0.81 -12.57 7.52
CA MET A 46 -1.85 -11.63 7.95
C MET A 46 -2.39 -11.98 9.33
N VAL A 47 -2.57 -13.28 9.64
CA VAL A 47 -2.95 -13.73 10.99
C VAL A 47 -1.91 -13.28 12.02
N ILE A 48 -0.63 -13.46 11.72
CA ILE A 48 0.47 -13.04 12.60
C ILE A 48 0.43 -11.50 12.76
N VAL A 49 0.40 -10.77 11.65
CA VAL A 49 0.42 -9.31 11.63
C VAL A 49 -0.75 -8.71 12.39
N ILE A 50 -1.98 -9.21 12.23
CA ILE A 50 -3.15 -8.69 12.95
C ILE A 50 -3.00 -8.89 14.46
N ASN A 51 -2.48 -10.04 14.90
CA ASN A 51 -2.26 -10.30 16.32
C ASN A 51 -1.22 -9.34 16.94
N TYR A 52 -0.13 -9.07 16.23
CA TYR A 52 0.85 -8.06 16.66
C TYR A 52 0.28 -6.64 16.59
N TYR A 53 -0.44 -6.33 15.52
CA TYR A 53 -1.08 -5.03 15.33
C TYR A 53 -2.00 -4.71 16.50
N LYS A 54 -2.87 -5.66 16.90
CA LYS A 54 -3.76 -5.51 18.04
C LYS A 54 -2.98 -5.11 19.30
N LYS A 55 -1.96 -5.88 19.66
CA LYS A 55 -1.10 -5.60 20.83
C LYS A 55 -0.42 -4.24 20.79
N ILE A 56 0.03 -3.80 19.61
CA ILE A 56 0.70 -2.49 19.44
C ILE A 56 -0.33 -1.35 19.53
N SER A 57 -1.55 -1.59 19.02
CA SER A 57 -2.62 -0.60 18.96
C SER A 57 -3.36 -0.39 20.28
N GLU A 58 -3.32 -1.39 21.18
CA GLU A 58 -4.00 -1.33 22.47
C GLU A 58 -3.53 -0.11 23.29
N GLY A 59 -4.48 0.75 23.66
CA GLY A 59 -4.24 1.95 24.47
C GLY A 59 -3.53 3.11 23.75
N ARG A 60 -3.30 3.01 22.43
CA ARG A 60 -2.70 4.11 21.64
C ARG A 60 -3.75 4.82 20.79
N ASP A 61 -3.50 6.11 20.55
CA ASP A 61 -4.30 6.89 19.60
C ASP A 61 -4.11 6.36 18.17
N ILE A 62 -5.23 6.11 17.48
CA ILE A 62 -5.23 5.60 16.10
C ILE A 62 -4.41 6.48 15.15
N LEU A 63 -4.38 7.80 15.37
CA LEU A 63 -3.60 8.72 14.55
C LEU A 63 -2.09 8.51 14.71
N GLN A 64 -1.62 8.18 15.92
CA GLN A 64 -0.22 7.83 16.15
C GLN A 64 0.16 6.54 15.43
N ILE A 65 -0.74 5.56 15.42
CA ILE A 65 -0.53 4.28 14.74
C ILE A 65 -0.50 4.46 13.22
N ILE A 66 -1.43 5.26 12.67
CA ILE A 66 -1.47 5.59 11.23
C ILE A 66 -0.18 6.32 10.80
N THR A 67 0.27 7.28 11.60
CA THR A 67 1.46 8.08 11.26
C THR A 67 2.74 7.27 11.36
N ALA A 68 2.94 6.54 12.46
CA ALA A 68 4.09 5.66 12.63
C ALA A 68 4.09 4.53 11.58
N GLY A 69 2.95 3.87 11.36
CA GLY A 69 2.79 2.84 10.35
C GLY A 69 3.04 3.35 8.94
N GLY A 70 2.48 4.50 8.58
CA GLY A 70 2.69 5.13 7.28
C GLY A 70 4.15 5.48 6.99
N LEU A 71 4.89 5.99 7.98
CA LEU A 71 6.33 6.24 7.85
C LEU A 71 7.14 4.96 7.70
N ILE A 72 6.81 3.92 8.48
CA ILE A 72 7.46 2.60 8.36
C ILE A 72 7.19 1.99 6.98
N PHE A 73 5.94 2.03 6.51
CA PHE A 73 5.56 1.50 5.19
C PHE A 73 6.23 2.27 4.05
N ALA A 74 6.22 3.61 4.09
CA ALA A 74 6.89 4.43 3.10
C ALA A 74 8.41 4.18 3.09
N GLY A 75 9.04 4.09 4.26
CA GLY A 75 10.46 3.80 4.39
C GLY A 75 10.83 2.40 3.87
N ALA A 76 10.03 1.38 4.22
CA ALA A 76 10.23 0.01 3.75
C ALA A 76 10.10 -0.09 2.22
N LEU A 77 9.09 0.55 1.64
CA LEU A 77 8.91 0.56 0.19
C LEU A 77 10.00 1.37 -0.53
N LEU A 78 10.45 2.48 0.04
CA LEU A 78 11.56 3.26 -0.52
C LEU A 78 12.86 2.43 -0.51
N PHE A 79 13.13 1.70 0.58
CA PHE A 79 14.26 0.78 0.66
C PHE A 79 14.19 -0.33 -0.39
N ILE A 80 13.02 -0.96 -0.57
CA ILE A 80 12.80 -1.97 -1.60
C ILE A 80 12.96 -1.36 -2.99
N GLN A 81 12.42 -0.17 -3.24
CA GLN A 81 12.50 0.52 -4.52
C GLN A 81 13.95 0.87 -4.88
N LEU A 82 14.75 1.34 -3.92
CA LEU A 82 16.17 1.62 -4.16
C LEU A 82 16.97 0.35 -4.44
N SER A 83 16.68 -0.75 -3.74
CA SER A 83 17.30 -2.05 -4.00
C SER A 83 16.92 -2.55 -5.39
N LEU A 84 15.62 -2.63 -5.71
CA LEU A 84 15.14 -3.06 -7.03
C LEU A 84 15.65 -2.16 -8.17
N GLY A 85 15.81 -0.85 -7.95
CA GLY A 85 16.42 0.06 -8.91
C GLY A 85 17.86 -0.31 -9.26
N ARG A 86 18.64 -0.77 -8.26
CA ARG A 86 19.99 -1.33 -8.51
C ARG A 86 19.90 -2.62 -9.32
N LEU A 87 19.01 -3.53 -8.96
CA LEU A 87 18.77 -4.78 -9.69
C LEU A 87 18.42 -4.53 -11.17
N PHE A 88 17.49 -3.62 -11.46
CA PHE A 88 17.09 -3.31 -12.85
C PHE A 88 18.20 -2.62 -13.63
N SER A 89 19.03 -1.78 -12.98
CA SER A 89 20.19 -1.18 -13.63
C SER A 89 21.27 -2.21 -14.00
N MET A 90 21.51 -3.20 -13.14
CA MET A 90 22.45 -4.30 -13.39
C MET A 90 21.92 -5.28 -14.44
N PHE A 91 20.61 -5.51 -14.47
CA PHE A 91 19.95 -6.33 -15.49
C PHE A 91 20.10 -5.71 -16.90
N ASN A 92 19.87 -4.40 -17.04
CA ASN A 92 20.08 -3.69 -18.31
C ASN A 92 21.56 -3.68 -18.76
N ALA A 93 22.50 -3.86 -17.83
CA ALA A 93 23.93 -3.99 -18.13
C ALA A 93 24.35 -5.40 -18.61
N GLY A 94 23.40 -6.32 -18.82
CA GLY A 94 23.64 -7.62 -19.44
C GLY A 94 24.20 -8.71 -18.52
N GLN A 95 24.13 -8.54 -17.20
CA GLN A 95 24.59 -9.54 -16.24
C GLN A 95 23.52 -10.61 -15.95
N SER A 96 23.97 -11.87 -15.84
CA SER A 96 23.13 -13.05 -15.62
C SER A 96 22.37 -12.97 -14.31
N ILE A 97 21.03 -13.09 -14.38
CA ILE A 97 20.08 -12.92 -13.26
C ILE A 97 20.29 -13.94 -12.13
N GLU A 98 20.99 -15.04 -12.38
CA GLU A 98 21.14 -16.17 -11.46
C GLU A 98 21.93 -15.84 -10.18
N GLY A 99 22.78 -14.80 -10.21
CA GLY A 99 23.60 -14.40 -9.07
C GLY A 99 23.05 -13.26 -8.21
N LEU A 100 21.89 -12.67 -8.53
CA LEU A 100 21.43 -11.48 -7.82
C LEU A 100 20.74 -11.84 -6.48
N PRO A 101 21.31 -11.43 -5.32
CA PRO A 101 20.76 -11.74 -3.99
C PRO A 101 19.39 -11.09 -3.75
N GLU A 102 19.02 -10.09 -4.55
CA GLU A 102 17.84 -9.27 -4.37
C GLU A 102 16.54 -9.89 -4.93
N LYS A 103 16.60 -11.04 -5.62
CA LYS A 103 15.40 -11.77 -6.10
C LYS A 103 14.39 -12.06 -4.99
N TRP A 104 14.87 -12.35 -3.78
CA TRP A 104 14.06 -12.64 -2.61
C TRP A 104 13.22 -11.44 -2.14
N LEU A 105 13.57 -10.21 -2.54
CA LEU A 105 12.81 -9.02 -2.19
C LEU A 105 11.44 -8.98 -2.88
N ILE A 106 11.24 -9.69 -3.98
CA ILE A 106 9.98 -9.64 -4.74
C ILE A 106 8.87 -10.42 -4.04
N PRO A 107 9.06 -11.69 -3.61
CA PRO A 107 8.09 -12.36 -2.75
C PRO A 107 7.82 -11.58 -1.45
N ILE A 108 8.86 -10.99 -0.85
CA ILE A 108 8.70 -10.16 0.36
C ILE A 108 7.83 -8.93 0.06
N LEU A 109 8.11 -8.20 -1.01
CA LEU A 109 7.30 -7.06 -1.46
C LEU A 109 5.85 -7.49 -1.72
N PHE A 110 5.64 -8.65 -2.32
CA PHE A 110 4.31 -9.17 -2.64
C PHE A 110 3.44 -9.31 -1.38
N VAL A 111 4.00 -9.94 -0.35
CA VAL A 111 3.35 -10.13 0.96
C VAL A 111 3.24 -8.79 1.70
N LEU A 112 4.32 -8.00 1.72
CA LEU A 112 4.36 -6.70 2.39
C LEU A 112 3.31 -5.74 1.83
N MET A 113 3.12 -5.70 0.52
CA MET A 113 2.08 -4.89 -0.11
C MET A 113 0.68 -5.25 0.38
N GLU A 114 0.39 -6.55 0.55
CA GLU A 114 -0.91 -6.98 1.07
C GLU A 114 -1.10 -6.54 2.53
N VAL A 115 -0.05 -6.64 3.33
CA VAL A 115 -0.03 -6.16 4.72
C VAL A 115 -0.29 -4.65 4.78
N ILE A 116 0.42 -3.86 3.96
CA ILE A 116 0.27 -2.41 3.91
C ILE A 116 -1.16 -2.03 3.55
N VAL A 117 -1.71 -2.62 2.48
CA VAL A 117 -3.05 -2.31 1.99
C VAL A 117 -4.10 -2.67 3.04
N SER A 118 -4.03 -3.89 3.57
CA SER A 118 -5.01 -4.39 4.52
C SER A 118 -5.01 -3.60 5.83
N LEU A 119 -3.83 -3.28 6.37
CA LEU A 119 -3.71 -2.46 7.57
C LEU A 119 -4.17 -1.01 7.30
N SER A 120 -3.86 -0.43 6.14
CA SER A 120 -4.28 0.94 5.81
C SER A 120 -5.79 1.07 5.69
N ILE A 121 -6.46 0.07 5.08
CA ILE A 121 -7.93 0.00 5.01
C ILE A 121 -8.52 -0.13 6.42
N LEU A 122 -8.00 -1.05 7.22
CA LEU A 122 -8.47 -1.27 8.60
C LEU A 122 -8.31 0.01 9.44
N GLN A 123 -7.12 0.62 9.40
CA GLN A 123 -6.82 1.87 10.10
C GLN A 123 -7.73 3.02 9.70
N PHE A 124 -8.00 3.17 8.39
CA PHE A 124 -8.93 4.18 7.90
C PHE A 124 -10.33 4.00 8.49
N TRP A 125 -10.88 2.78 8.47
CA TRP A 125 -12.23 2.54 8.97
C TRP A 125 -12.32 2.68 10.49
N MET A 126 -11.28 2.31 11.24
CA MET A 126 -11.24 2.59 12.68
C MET A 126 -11.24 4.10 12.97
N LEU A 127 -10.40 4.87 12.27
CA LEU A 127 -10.38 6.32 12.42
C LEU A 127 -11.72 6.97 12.04
N ALA A 128 -12.35 6.52 10.95
CA ALA A 128 -13.66 7.02 10.55
C ALA A 128 -14.74 6.68 11.59
N GLY A 129 -14.66 5.51 12.23
CA GLY A 129 -15.55 5.11 13.31
C GLY A 129 -15.38 5.94 14.59
N GLU A 130 -14.17 6.40 14.90
CA GLU A 130 -13.92 7.31 16.03
C GLU A 130 -14.40 8.74 15.77
N LEU A 131 -14.39 9.21 14.51
CA LEU A 131 -14.71 10.59 14.16
C LEU A 131 -16.21 10.85 13.89
N PHE A 132 -17.00 9.81 13.62
CA PHE A 132 -18.39 9.96 13.22
C PHE A 132 -19.36 9.17 14.10
N ASP A 133 -20.38 9.86 14.60
CA ASP A 133 -21.53 9.21 15.23
C ASP A 133 -22.34 8.38 14.21
N ALA A 134 -23.11 7.39 14.70
CA ALA A 134 -23.92 6.49 13.87
C ALA A 134 -24.82 7.22 12.85
N ARG A 135 -25.39 8.37 13.22
CA ARG A 135 -26.23 9.19 12.32
C ARG A 135 -25.41 9.84 11.20
N GLN A 136 -24.21 10.33 11.53
CA GLN A 136 -23.31 10.94 10.55
C GLN A 136 -22.74 9.87 9.61
N ALA A 137 -22.35 8.72 10.15
CA ALA A 137 -21.83 7.59 9.40
C ALA A 137 -22.80 7.14 8.29
N LYS A 138 -24.10 7.02 8.60
CA LYS A 138 -25.14 6.64 7.61
C LYS A 138 -25.19 7.55 6.38
N ARG A 139 -24.86 8.84 6.53
CA ARG A 139 -24.89 9.83 5.43
C ARG A 139 -23.54 9.98 4.75
N LEU A 140 -22.44 9.87 5.50
CA LEU A 140 -21.10 10.23 5.04
C LEU A 140 -20.31 9.04 4.52
N PHE A 141 -20.57 7.81 4.98
CA PHE A 141 -19.78 6.64 4.57
C PHE A 141 -19.97 6.30 3.09
N SER A 142 -21.14 6.61 2.50
CA SER A 142 -21.34 6.51 1.05
C SER A 142 -20.46 7.50 0.29
N ILE A 143 -20.32 8.74 0.78
CA ILE A 143 -19.44 9.76 0.20
C ILE A 143 -17.98 9.34 0.35
N LEU A 144 -17.58 8.85 1.52
CA LEU A 144 -16.22 8.33 1.73
C LEU A 144 -15.93 7.15 0.81
N GLY A 145 -16.86 6.20 0.70
CA GLY A 145 -16.77 5.06 -0.21
C GLY A 145 -16.64 5.48 -1.67
N ALA A 146 -17.34 6.57 -2.09
CA ALA A 146 -17.17 7.13 -3.43
C ALA A 146 -15.73 7.60 -3.70
N GLY A 147 -14.99 8.03 -2.67
CA GLY A 147 -13.56 8.32 -2.79
C GLY A 147 -12.73 7.12 -3.22
N GLY A 148 -13.11 5.92 -2.75
CA GLY A 148 -12.52 4.67 -3.20
C GLY A 148 -12.84 4.35 -4.66
N SER A 149 -14.09 4.53 -5.08
CA SER A 149 -14.48 4.33 -6.49
C SER A 149 -13.77 5.30 -7.43
N VAL A 150 -13.66 6.57 -7.04
CA VAL A 150 -12.91 7.59 -7.80
C VAL A 150 -11.43 7.25 -7.88
N ALA A 151 -10.82 6.76 -6.79
CA ALA A 151 -9.46 6.23 -6.80
C ALA A 151 -9.32 5.03 -7.74
N GLY A 152 -10.27 4.10 -7.71
CA GLY A 152 -10.40 2.98 -8.64
C GLY A 152 -10.22 3.40 -10.09
N MET A 153 -11.06 4.36 -10.50
CA MET A 153 -11.05 4.88 -11.86
C MET A 153 -9.78 5.67 -12.17
N LEU A 154 -9.40 6.64 -11.34
CA LEU A 154 -8.28 7.54 -11.62
C LEU A 154 -6.93 6.83 -11.52
N ALA A 155 -6.67 6.10 -10.44
CA ALA A 155 -5.42 5.39 -10.26
C ALA A 155 -5.26 4.27 -11.31
N GLY A 156 -6.32 3.49 -11.56
CA GLY A 156 -6.32 2.45 -12.58
C GLY A 156 -6.08 3.00 -13.99
N TYR A 157 -6.78 4.07 -14.37
CA TYR A 157 -6.61 4.69 -15.69
C TYR A 157 -5.24 5.37 -15.85
N SER A 158 -4.71 5.95 -14.77
CA SER A 158 -3.39 6.59 -14.76
C SER A 158 -2.23 5.60 -14.87
N LEU A 159 -2.44 4.32 -14.59
CA LEU A 159 -1.39 3.31 -14.52
C LEU A 159 -0.72 3.07 -15.88
N LYS A 160 -1.52 2.88 -16.94
CA LYS A 160 -1.02 2.65 -18.30
C LYS A 160 -0.16 3.81 -18.85
N PRO A 161 -0.62 5.08 -18.82
CA PRO A 161 0.21 6.19 -19.28
C PRO A 161 1.43 6.41 -18.38
N PHE A 162 1.31 6.15 -17.07
CA PHE A 162 2.45 6.22 -16.16
C PHE A 162 3.55 5.21 -16.54
N VAL A 163 3.20 3.94 -16.71
CA VAL A 163 4.16 2.89 -17.10
C VAL A 163 4.77 3.17 -18.47
N LYS A 164 3.99 3.67 -19.44
CA LYS A 164 4.50 4.04 -20.77
C LYS A 164 5.55 5.17 -20.71
N THR A 165 5.40 6.10 -19.77
CA THR A 165 6.26 7.29 -19.67
C THR A 165 7.47 7.05 -18.77
N PHE A 166 7.27 6.37 -17.64
CA PHE A 166 8.27 6.25 -16.57
C PHE A 166 8.92 4.87 -16.49
N GLY A 167 8.29 3.84 -17.06
CA GLY A 167 8.66 2.43 -16.91
C GLY A 167 7.93 1.77 -15.72
N SER A 168 7.82 0.44 -15.76
CA SER A 168 7.21 -0.35 -14.67
C SER A 168 8.09 -0.41 -13.43
N ASP A 169 9.40 -0.23 -13.59
CA ASP A 169 10.40 -0.15 -12.52
C ASP A 169 10.12 1.00 -11.53
N LYS A 170 9.40 2.05 -11.94
CA LYS A 170 9.10 3.23 -11.11
C LYS A 170 7.72 3.19 -10.45
N LEU A 171 6.95 2.12 -10.62
CA LEU A 171 5.60 2.00 -10.07
C LEU A 171 5.55 2.16 -8.54
N LEU A 172 6.55 1.65 -7.80
CA LEU A 172 6.55 1.80 -6.34
C LEU A 172 6.73 3.25 -5.89
N TYR A 173 7.37 4.13 -6.66
CA TYR A 173 7.42 5.55 -6.33
C TYR A 173 6.02 6.17 -6.30
N LEU A 174 5.16 5.77 -7.24
CA LEU A 174 3.76 6.19 -7.27
C LEU A 174 2.99 5.65 -6.05
N THR A 175 3.24 4.40 -5.65
CA THR A 175 2.65 3.80 -4.44
C THR A 175 3.12 4.52 -3.17
N ILE A 176 4.41 4.83 -3.06
CA ILE A 176 4.98 5.60 -1.94
C ILE A 176 4.30 6.96 -1.85
N PHE A 177 4.12 7.66 -2.98
CA PHE A 177 3.40 8.94 -3.00
C PHE A 177 1.99 8.83 -2.40
N PHE A 178 1.23 7.79 -2.76
CA PHE A 178 -0.11 7.59 -2.20
C PHE A 178 -0.09 7.22 -0.71
N ILE A 179 0.90 6.48 -0.22
CA ILE A 179 1.06 6.20 1.22
C ILE A 179 1.41 7.48 1.98
N LEU A 180 2.30 8.31 1.43
CA LEU A 180 2.64 9.62 2.00
C LEU A 180 1.39 10.50 2.10
N LEU A 181 0.57 10.52 1.04
CA LEU A 181 -0.70 11.24 1.02
C LEU A 181 -1.68 10.70 2.07
N TYR A 182 -1.79 9.38 2.21
CA TYR A 182 -2.65 8.72 3.19
C TYR A 182 -2.35 9.17 4.62
N PHE A 183 -1.11 9.03 5.09
CA PHE A 183 -0.82 9.41 6.47
C PHE A 183 -0.80 10.93 6.66
N SER A 184 -0.42 11.72 5.65
CA SER A 184 -0.46 13.19 5.72
C SER A 184 -1.89 13.68 5.95
N MET A 185 -2.86 13.08 5.26
CA MET A 185 -4.29 13.33 5.51
C MET A 185 -4.70 12.88 6.92
N GLY A 186 -4.18 11.75 7.40
CA GLY A 186 -4.34 11.32 8.79
C GLY A 186 -3.88 12.39 9.79
N ILE A 187 -2.69 12.97 9.63
CA ILE A 187 -2.18 14.04 10.51
C ILE A 187 -3.11 15.25 10.52
N LEU A 188 -3.65 15.62 9.35
CA LEU A 188 -4.56 16.76 9.23
C LEU A 188 -5.87 16.54 10.01
N THR A 189 -6.32 15.30 10.19
CA THR A 189 -7.50 15.00 11.01
C THR A 189 -7.30 15.25 12.50
N LYS A 190 -6.05 15.29 12.99
CA LYS A 190 -5.74 15.61 14.40
C LYS A 190 -6.29 16.97 14.85
N LYS A 191 -6.43 17.93 13.93
CA LYS A 191 -6.99 19.26 14.22
C LYS A 191 -8.51 19.26 14.46
N TYR A 192 -9.18 18.17 14.10
CA TYR A 192 -10.64 18.03 14.11
C TYR A 192 -11.14 16.93 15.06
N LYS A 193 -10.21 16.31 15.81
CA LYS A 193 -10.49 15.37 16.89
C LYS A 193 -10.55 16.16 18.20
#